data_AF-A0A2H3JB49-F1
#
_entry.id   AF-A0A2H3JB49-F1
#
_cell.length_a   1.000
_cell.length_b   1.000
_cell.length_c   1.000
_cell.angle_alpha   90.00
_cell.angle_beta   90.00
_cell.angle_gamma   90.00
#
_symmetry.space_group_name_H-M   'P 1'
#
loop_
_entity.id
_entity.type
_entity.pdbx_description
1 polymer ?
#
loop_
_entity_poly.entity_id
_entity_poly.type
_entity_poly.pdbx_seq_one_letter_code
_entity_poly.pdbx_strand_id
1 'polypeptide(L)'
;MTQLISGLFFHLHLFQAKLADFLALKRDPVSPKHFNDSLMSNRSFRNPHLYTKLVEFIDVDERATNFPRHVWDPQETREEWSADRIAEYQKARSEQQTNAQSSGTSKRTHIDFTSGQLSAGTASRAPQRARVSHAPEANTGNGARGRREHSRWG
;
A
#
# COMPACT_ATOMS: atom_id res chain seq x y z
N MET A 1 -35.48 -33.94 -16.71
CA MET A 1 -34.00 -34.00 -16.67
C MET A 1 -33.34 -33.73 -18.02
N THR A 2 -33.92 -34.15 -19.15
CA THR A 2 -33.31 -33.99 -20.49
C THR A 2 -33.19 -32.53 -20.96
N GLN A 3 -34.13 -31.65 -20.61
CA GLN A 3 -34.14 -30.22 -21.04
C GLN A 3 -33.07 -29.35 -20.37
N LEU A 4 -32.63 -29.71 -19.16
CA LEU A 4 -31.57 -28.96 -18.46
C LEU A 4 -30.18 -29.30 -19.01
N ILE A 5 -29.97 -30.55 -19.42
CA ILE A 5 -28.71 -31.02 -20.00
C ILE A 5 -28.52 -30.47 -21.42
N SER A 6 -29.58 -30.43 -22.24
CA SER A 6 -29.55 -29.80 -23.57
C SER A 6 -29.31 -28.29 -23.50
N GLY A 7 -29.92 -27.60 -22.53
CA GLY A 7 -29.68 -26.18 -22.27
C GLY A 7 -28.23 -25.86 -21.88
N LEU A 8 -27.61 -26.66 -21.01
CA LEU A 8 -26.22 -26.48 -20.61
C LEU A 8 -25.24 -26.70 -21.78
N PHE A 9 -25.49 -27.73 -22.61
CA PHE A 9 -24.70 -28.01 -23.81
C PHE A 9 -24.79 -26.88 -24.83
N PHE A 10 -25.99 -26.32 -25.04
CA PHE A 10 -26.17 -25.19 -25.94
C PHE A 10 -25.41 -23.94 -25.48
N HIS A 11 -25.44 -23.64 -24.17
CA HIS A 11 -24.69 -22.50 -23.61
C HIS A 11 -23.18 -22.69 -23.71
N LEU A 12 -22.68 -23.90 -23.44
CA LEU A 12 -21.26 -24.21 -23.58
C LEU A 12 -20.81 -24.11 -25.05
N HIS A 13 -21.60 -24.62 -25.99
CA HIS A 13 -21.28 -24.57 -27.41
C HIS A 13 -21.33 -23.13 -27.96
N LEU A 14 -22.34 -22.36 -27.56
CA LEU A 14 -22.46 -20.95 -27.89
C LEU A 14 -21.27 -20.14 -27.34
N PHE A 15 -20.83 -20.45 -26.12
CA PHE A 15 -19.66 -19.81 -25.52
C PHE A 15 -18.37 -20.14 -26.28
N GLN A 16 -18.15 -21.42 -26.62
CA GLN A 16 -17.00 -21.83 -27.42
C GLN A 16 -16.98 -21.17 -28.80
N ALA A 17 -18.14 -21.09 -29.48
CA ALA A 17 -18.25 -20.40 -30.77
C ALA A 17 -17.90 -18.90 -30.66
N LYS A 18 -18.44 -18.21 -29.65
CA LYS A 18 -18.11 -16.79 -29.39
C LYS A 18 -16.63 -16.57 -29.09
N LEU A 19 -16.00 -17.49 -28.36
CA LEU A 19 -14.56 -17.42 -28.09
C LEU A 19 -13.73 -17.62 -29.37
N ALA A 20 -14.13 -18.56 -30.23
CA ALA A 20 -13.45 -18.78 -31.51
C ALA A 20 -13.52 -17.53 -32.40
N ASP A 21 -14.70 -16.91 -32.51
CA ASP A 21 -14.90 -15.67 -33.25
C ASP A 21 -14.03 -14.54 -32.68
N PHE A 22 -14.03 -14.37 -31.36
CA PHE A 22 -13.23 -13.35 -30.69
C PHE A 22 -11.73 -13.50 -30.99
N LEU A 23 -11.22 -14.74 -30.97
CA LEU A 23 -9.83 -15.03 -31.30
C LEU A 23 -9.53 -14.77 -32.78
N ALA A 24 -10.45 -15.08 -33.69
CA ALA A 24 -10.29 -14.78 -35.11
C ALA A 24 -10.16 -13.27 -35.35
N LEU A 25 -11.03 -12.45 -34.74
CA LEU A 25 -10.96 -10.98 -34.84
C LEU A 25 -9.67 -10.39 -34.23
N LYS A 26 -9.10 -11.05 -33.22
CA LYS A 26 -7.84 -10.62 -32.60
C LYS A 26 -6.61 -10.98 -33.45
N ARG A 27 -6.69 -12.05 -34.23
CA ARG A 27 -5.58 -12.59 -35.04
C ARG A 27 -5.59 -12.11 -36.49
N ASP A 28 -6.59 -11.33 -36.89
CA ASP A 28 -6.68 -10.75 -38.24
C ASP A 28 -5.45 -9.86 -38.52
N PRO A 29 -4.66 -10.18 -39.56
CA PRO A 29 -3.44 -9.43 -39.89
C PRO A 29 -3.70 -8.05 -40.51
N VAL A 30 -4.89 -7.79 -41.05
CA VAL A 30 -5.21 -6.54 -41.76
C VAL A 30 -5.76 -5.48 -40.82
N SER A 31 -6.60 -5.87 -39.87
CA SER A 31 -7.16 -4.97 -38.86
C SER A 31 -7.35 -5.71 -37.53
N PRO A 32 -6.27 -5.88 -36.75
CA PRO A 32 -6.36 -6.56 -35.46
C PRO A 32 -7.28 -5.76 -34.53
N LYS A 33 -8.41 -6.35 -34.14
CA LYS A 33 -9.35 -5.66 -33.26
C LYS A 33 -8.80 -5.65 -31.83
N HIS A 34 -8.36 -4.48 -31.38
CA HIS A 34 -7.88 -4.29 -30.01
C HIS A 34 -9.05 -3.94 -29.07
N PHE A 35 -9.63 -4.96 -28.46
CA PHE A 35 -10.82 -4.80 -27.61
C PHE A 35 -10.58 -3.89 -26.40
N ASN A 36 -9.35 -3.80 -25.91
CA ASN A 36 -9.01 -2.86 -24.84
C ASN A 36 -9.24 -1.41 -25.29
N ASP A 37 -9.09 -1.07 -26.56
CA ASP A 37 -9.31 0.30 -27.05
C ASP A 37 -10.81 0.61 -27.07
N SER A 38 -11.61 -0.36 -27.50
CA SER A 38 -13.08 -0.26 -27.44
C SER A 38 -13.56 -0.17 -25.99
N LEU A 39 -12.92 -0.89 -25.07
CA LEU A 39 -13.25 -0.89 -23.65
C LEU A 39 -12.86 0.44 -22.98
N MET A 40 -11.68 0.97 -23.29
CA MET A 40 -11.17 2.22 -22.73
C MET A 40 -11.85 3.47 -23.33
N SER A 41 -12.36 3.40 -24.56
CA SER A 41 -13.14 4.49 -25.15
C SER A 41 -14.46 4.74 -24.40
N ASN A 42 -15.05 3.68 -23.82
CA ASN A 42 -16.28 3.76 -23.06
C ASN A 42 -16.06 4.49 -21.72
N ARG A 43 -16.82 5.56 -21.49
CA ARG A 43 -16.71 6.40 -20.28
C ARG A 43 -17.07 5.66 -18.99
N SER A 44 -17.96 4.67 -19.05
CA SER A 44 -18.35 3.87 -17.89
C SER A 44 -17.19 3.04 -17.34
N PHE A 45 -16.24 2.64 -18.19
CA PHE A 45 -15.04 1.91 -17.77
C PHE A 45 -13.98 2.81 -17.10
N ARG A 46 -14.16 4.14 -17.17
CA ARG A 46 -13.30 5.13 -16.48
C ARG A 46 -13.85 5.58 -15.13
N ASN A 47 -14.95 4.95 -14.67
CA ASN A 47 -15.53 5.25 -13.37
C ASN A 47 -14.67 4.62 -12.25
N PRO A 48 -14.16 5.39 -11.27
CA PRO A 48 -13.40 4.83 -10.15
C PRO A 48 -14.18 3.78 -9.34
N HIS A 49 -15.51 3.85 -9.33
CA HIS A 49 -16.38 2.86 -8.66
C HIS A 49 -16.65 1.60 -9.48
N LEU A 50 -16.16 1.51 -10.73
CA LEU A 50 -16.36 0.33 -11.55
C LEU A 50 -15.71 -0.91 -10.91
N TYR A 51 -14.49 -0.77 -10.38
CA TYR A 51 -13.76 -1.88 -9.78
C TYR A 51 -14.56 -2.55 -8.66
N THR A 52 -15.12 -1.77 -7.73
CA THR A 52 -15.96 -2.27 -6.64
C THR A 52 -17.16 -3.07 -7.17
N LYS A 53 -17.83 -2.57 -8.22
CA LYS A 53 -18.95 -3.28 -8.84
C LYS A 53 -18.54 -4.56 -9.56
N LEU A 54 -17.35 -4.58 -10.16
CA LEU A 54 -16.81 -5.79 -10.80
C LEU A 54 -16.53 -6.85 -9.74
N VAL A 55 -15.88 -6.49 -8.63
CA VAL A 55 -15.63 -7.44 -7.54
C VAL A 55 -16.93 -7.98 -6.97
N GLU A 56 -17.92 -7.10 -6.70
CA GLU A 56 -19.25 -7.50 -6.22
C GLU A 56 -19.97 -8.43 -7.22
N PHE A 57 -19.88 -8.15 -8.51
CA PHE A 57 -20.52 -8.96 -9.55
C PHE A 57 -19.87 -10.33 -9.76
N ILE A 58 -18.54 -10.40 -9.64
CA ILE A 58 -17.77 -11.62 -9.90
C ILE A 58 -17.63 -12.46 -8.61
N ASP A 59 -18.10 -11.96 -7.46
CA ASP A 59 -18.03 -12.59 -6.14
C ASP A 59 -16.59 -13.03 -5.79
N VAL A 60 -15.64 -12.12 -6.01
CA VAL A 60 -14.21 -12.37 -5.76
C VAL A 60 -13.85 -11.96 -4.33
N ASP A 61 -13.26 -12.88 -3.57
CA ASP A 61 -12.66 -12.56 -2.28
C ASP A 61 -11.32 -11.82 -2.48
N GLU A 62 -11.32 -10.51 -2.24
CA GLU A 62 -10.14 -9.64 -2.36
C GLU A 62 -9.02 -10.01 -1.36
N ARG A 63 -9.34 -10.74 -0.30
CA ARG A 63 -8.39 -11.16 0.74
C ARG A 63 -7.89 -12.58 0.50
N ALA A 64 -8.38 -13.28 -0.53
CA ALA A 64 -7.94 -14.62 -0.83
C ALA A 64 -6.44 -14.66 -1.17
N THR A 65 -5.80 -15.78 -0.83
CA THR A 65 -4.38 -15.98 -1.13
C THR A 65 -4.17 -17.28 -1.87
N ASN A 66 -3.06 -17.36 -2.60
CA ASN A 66 -2.64 -18.59 -3.27
C ASN A 66 -1.97 -19.59 -2.31
N PHE A 67 -1.90 -19.28 -1.01
CA PHE A 67 -1.31 -20.18 -0.01
C PHE A 67 -2.35 -21.16 0.51
N PRO A 68 -1.94 -22.40 0.86
CA PRO A 68 -2.81 -23.31 1.59
C PRO A 68 -3.25 -22.68 2.91
N ARG A 69 -4.52 -22.85 3.30
CA ARG A 69 -5.08 -22.27 4.55
C ARG A 69 -4.32 -22.63 5.82
N HIS A 70 -3.70 -23.82 5.86
CA HIS A 70 -2.88 -24.23 7.01
C HIS A 70 -1.56 -23.46 7.13
N VAL A 71 -1.10 -22.83 6.05
CA VAL A 71 0.09 -21.97 6.04
C VAL A 71 -0.31 -20.52 6.33
N TRP A 72 -1.38 -20.06 5.69
CA TRP A 72 -1.89 -18.71 5.85
C TRP A 72 -3.40 -18.68 5.64
N ASP A 73 -4.14 -18.30 6.68
CA ASP A 73 -5.57 -18.02 6.58
C ASP A 73 -5.82 -16.50 6.76
N PRO A 74 -6.24 -15.80 5.69
CA PRO A 74 -6.56 -14.37 5.74
C PRO A 74 -7.66 -13.97 6.72
N GLN A 75 -8.47 -14.95 7.14
CA GLN A 75 -9.57 -14.77 8.09
C GLN A 75 -9.19 -15.21 9.51
N GLU A 76 -8.00 -15.80 9.69
CA GLU A 76 -7.51 -16.12 11.02
C GLU A 76 -7.07 -14.83 11.73
N THR A 77 -7.83 -14.46 12.75
CA THR A 77 -7.48 -13.39 13.68
C THR A 77 -7.28 -14.00 15.05
N ARG A 78 -6.02 -14.12 15.48
CA ARG A 78 -5.72 -14.61 16.83
C ARG A 78 -5.75 -13.47 17.83
N GLU A 79 -6.21 -13.76 19.04
CA GLU A 79 -6.39 -12.73 20.08
C GLU A 79 -5.06 -12.06 20.45
N GLU A 80 -3.95 -12.81 20.43
CA GLU A 80 -2.62 -12.28 20.70
C GLU A 80 -2.12 -11.26 19.66
N TRP A 81 -2.73 -11.22 18.46
CA TRP A 81 -2.41 -10.23 17.43
C TRP A 81 -3.23 -8.95 17.57
N SER A 82 -4.21 -8.92 18.48
CA SER A 82 -4.97 -7.70 18.76
C SER A 82 -4.06 -6.61 19.31
N ALA A 83 -4.34 -5.36 18.92
CA ALA A 83 -3.56 -4.21 19.37
C ALA A 83 -3.54 -4.10 20.90
N ASP A 84 -4.66 -4.42 21.56
CA ASP A 84 -4.80 -4.38 23.00
C ASP A 84 -3.88 -5.41 23.69
N ARG A 85 -3.89 -6.67 23.25
CA ARG A 85 -3.00 -7.71 23.81
C ARG A 85 -1.53 -7.39 23.57
N ILE A 86 -1.20 -6.86 22.40
CA ILE A 86 0.16 -6.42 22.10
C ILE A 86 0.58 -5.27 23.04
N ALA A 87 -0.30 -4.29 23.26
CA ALA A 87 -0.03 -3.18 24.16
C ALA A 87 0.15 -3.63 25.62
N GLU A 88 -0.70 -4.54 26.10
CA GLU A 88 -0.58 -5.17 27.42
C GLU A 88 0.77 -5.86 27.59
N TYR A 89 1.16 -6.69 26.61
CA TYR A 89 2.43 -7.41 26.65
C TYR A 89 3.63 -6.46 26.61
N GLN A 90 3.59 -5.43 25.77
CA GLN A 90 4.65 -4.42 25.69
C GLN A 90 4.78 -3.61 27.00
N LYS A 91 3.65 -3.27 27.63
CA LYS A 91 3.61 -2.58 28.92
C LYS A 91 4.18 -3.45 30.04
N ALA A 92 3.73 -4.70 30.16
CA ALA A 92 4.24 -5.62 31.17
C ALA A 92 5.77 -5.84 31.02
N ARG A 93 6.24 -5.98 29.77
CA ARG A 93 7.67 -6.14 29.47
C ARG A 93 8.48 -4.89 29.84
N SER A 94 7.96 -3.69 29.60
CA SER A 94 8.66 -2.44 29.96
C SER A 94 8.72 -2.24 31.47
N GLU A 95 7.63 -2.50 32.20
CA GLU A 95 7.58 -2.45 33.66
C GLU A 95 8.55 -3.45 34.32
N GLN A 96 8.68 -4.65 33.75
CA GLN A 96 9.67 -5.63 34.21
C GLN A 96 11.11 -5.14 33.99
N GLN A 97 11.41 -4.53 32.84
CA GLN A 97 12.74 -3.99 32.55
C GLN A 97 13.10 -2.82 33.46
N THR A 98 12.15 -1.92 33.73
CA THR A 98 12.37 -0.78 34.65
C THR A 98 12.56 -1.25 36.08
N ASN A 99 11.78 -2.23 36.55
CA ASN A 99 11.93 -2.82 37.88
C ASN A 99 13.23 -3.64 38.03
N ALA A 100 13.66 -4.36 36.99
CA ALA A 100 14.95 -5.07 37.02
C ALA A 100 16.14 -4.09 37.04
N GLN A 101 16.07 -2.98 36.30
CA GLN A 101 17.08 -1.91 36.34
C GLN A 101 17.10 -1.12 37.66
N SER A 102 15.98 -1.05 38.37
CA SER A 102 15.93 -0.41 39.70
C SER A 102 16.46 -1.32 40.81
N SER A 103 16.39 -2.64 40.64
CA SER A 103 16.77 -3.64 41.64
C SER A 103 18.17 -4.24 41.48
N GLY A 104 18.80 -4.21 40.30
CA GLY A 104 20.10 -4.87 40.05
C GLY A 104 21.19 -3.93 39.53
N THR A 105 22.37 -4.02 40.15
CA THR A 105 23.68 -3.45 39.80
C THR A 105 23.81 -2.74 38.43
N SER A 106 24.18 -1.47 38.50
CA SER A 106 24.62 -0.58 37.40
C SER A 106 23.54 0.05 36.52
N LYS A 107 22.96 1.12 37.07
CA LYS A 107 22.37 2.25 36.33
C LYS A 107 23.41 2.85 35.37
N ARG A 108 23.64 2.26 34.19
CA ARG A 108 24.33 2.95 33.09
C ARG A 108 23.38 4.00 32.52
N THR A 109 23.28 5.16 33.17
CA THR A 109 22.51 6.32 32.71
C THR A 109 23.21 7.11 31.62
N HIS A 110 24.42 6.69 31.24
CA HIS A 110 25.26 7.36 30.25
C HIS A 110 25.78 6.33 29.25
N ILE A 111 25.39 6.49 27.99
CA ILE A 111 26.00 5.80 26.85
C ILE A 111 26.82 6.87 26.13
N ASP A 112 28.15 6.79 26.25
CA ASP A 112 29.04 7.66 25.49
C ASP A 112 29.05 7.20 24.03
N PHE A 113 28.44 8.01 23.17
CA PHE A 113 28.55 7.82 21.74
C PHE A 113 29.89 8.40 21.27
N THR A 114 30.86 7.53 20.99
CA THR A 114 32.10 7.98 20.34
C THR A 114 31.74 8.43 18.92
N SER A 115 31.94 9.70 18.59
CA SER A 115 31.88 10.12 17.19
C SER A 115 32.99 9.40 16.43
N GLY A 116 32.64 8.77 15.31
CA GLY A 116 33.62 8.09 14.48
C GLY A 116 34.72 9.07 14.09
N GLN A 117 35.98 8.74 14.41
CA GLN A 117 37.12 9.50 13.93
C GLN A 117 37.16 9.35 12.42
N LEU A 118 36.74 10.39 11.69
CA LEU A 118 37.18 10.57 10.31
C LEU A 118 38.69 10.75 10.40
N SER A 119 39.45 9.67 10.18
CA SER A 119 40.85 9.76 9.86
C SER A 119 40.95 10.76 8.72
N ALA A 120 41.53 11.92 9.01
CA ALA A 120 41.81 12.97 8.04
C ALA A 120 42.87 12.44 7.05
N GLY A 121 42.45 11.56 6.17
CA GLY A 121 43.07 11.31 4.89
C GLY A 121 42.63 12.44 3.97
N THR A 122 43.56 13.36 3.74
CA THR A 122 43.57 14.42 2.73
C THR A 122 42.59 14.20 1.58
N ALA A 123 41.48 14.94 1.58
CA ALA A 123 40.74 15.30 0.37
C ALA A 123 39.96 16.59 0.64
N SER A 124 40.60 17.72 0.36
CA SER A 124 39.96 19.02 0.22
C SER A 124 38.87 18.95 -0.85
N ARG A 125 37.59 18.93 -0.47
CA ARG A 125 36.49 19.32 -1.34
C ARG A 125 35.50 20.18 -0.57
N ALA A 126 35.55 21.48 -0.85
CA ALA A 126 34.65 22.49 -0.30
C ALA A 126 33.17 22.16 -0.65
N PRO A 127 32.21 22.46 0.24
CA PRO A 127 30.79 22.29 -0.07
C PRO A 127 30.32 23.46 -0.95
N GLN A 128 30.09 23.22 -2.25
CA GLN A 128 29.31 24.13 -3.09
C GLN A 128 27.84 24.05 -2.69
N ARG A 129 27.43 24.95 -1.80
CA ARG A 129 26.02 25.16 -1.47
C ARG A 129 25.42 26.10 -2.51
N ALA A 130 24.87 25.55 -3.59
CA ALA A 130 24.01 26.30 -4.50
C ALA A 130 22.71 26.65 -3.75
N ARG A 131 22.64 27.87 -3.20
CA ARG A 131 21.39 28.46 -2.73
C ARG A 131 20.59 28.90 -3.96
N VAL A 132 19.60 28.10 -4.35
CA VAL A 132 18.54 28.57 -5.24
C VAL A 132 17.62 29.47 -4.39
N SER A 133 17.82 30.78 -4.50
CA SER A 133 16.91 31.78 -3.92
C SER A 133 15.74 32.00 -4.87
N HIS A 134 14.59 31.37 -4.59
CA HIS A 134 13.30 31.82 -5.12
C HIS A 134 12.87 33.04 -4.31
N ALA A 135 12.90 34.21 -4.94
CA ALA A 135 12.30 35.43 -4.42
C ALA A 135 10.78 35.33 -4.59
N PRO A 136 9.95 35.47 -3.54
CA PRO A 136 8.53 35.69 -3.72
C PRO A 136 8.28 37.17 -4.03
N GLU A 137 7.62 37.38 -5.16
CA GLU A 137 7.12 38.64 -5.68
C GLU A 137 6.21 39.35 -4.66
N ALA A 138 6.44 40.64 -4.48
CA ALA A 138 5.73 41.48 -3.53
C ALA A 138 4.28 41.68 -3.99
N ASN A 139 3.32 41.25 -3.16
CA ASN A 139 1.94 41.72 -3.25
C ASN A 139 1.54 42.39 -1.93
N THR A 140 1.18 43.66 -2.05
CA THR A 140 0.79 44.61 -1.02
C THR A 140 -0.53 44.17 -0.36
N GLY A 141 -0.52 43.98 0.96
CA GLY A 141 -1.74 43.65 1.72
C GLY A 141 -1.54 43.83 3.22
N ASN A 142 -2.03 44.95 3.73
CA ASN A 142 -2.01 45.42 5.11
C ASN A 142 -2.67 44.45 6.11
N GLY A 143 -2.11 44.24 7.31
CA GLY A 143 -2.87 43.62 8.42
C GLY A 143 -2.10 42.85 9.50
N ALA A 144 -1.87 43.52 10.63
CA ALA A 144 -1.92 43.03 12.01
C ALA A 144 -1.06 41.83 12.50
N ARG A 145 -0.33 42.13 13.59
CA ARG A 145 0.52 41.26 14.43
C ARG A 145 -0.24 40.06 15.00
N GLY A 146 0.34 38.87 14.89
CA GLY A 146 -0.08 37.66 15.60
C GLY A 146 1.12 36.78 15.96
N ARG A 147 1.50 36.81 17.24
CA ARG A 147 2.53 35.96 17.88
C ARG A 147 2.11 34.49 17.78
N ARG A 148 2.87 33.65 17.06
CA ARG A 148 2.60 32.21 16.96
C ARG A 148 3.48 31.45 17.95
N GLU A 149 2.84 30.83 18.92
CA GLU A 149 3.46 29.89 19.86
C GLU A 149 3.69 28.55 19.17
N HIS A 150 4.87 27.99 19.35
CA HIS A 150 5.25 26.67 18.85
C HIS A 150 4.66 25.59 19.77
N SER A 151 3.73 24.78 19.24
CA SER A 151 3.33 23.53 19.87
C SER A 151 4.44 22.49 19.67
N ARG A 152 5.02 22.07 20.80
CA ARG A 152 5.84 20.87 20.94
C ARG A 152 4.92 19.68 20.69
N TRP A 153 5.33 18.76 19.81
CA TRP A 153 4.56 17.66 19.22
C TRP A 153 3.79 18.04 17.95
N GLY A 154 4.54 18.16 16.86
CA GLY A 154 4.12 17.68 15.54
C GLY A 154 5.07 16.56 15.16
#